data_AF-A0A3M7T0D5-F1
#
_entry.id   AF-A0A3M7T0D5-F1
#
_cell.length_a   1.000
_cell.length_b   1.000
_cell.length_c   1.000
_cell.angle_alpha   90.00
_cell.angle_beta   90.00
_cell.angle_gamma   90.00
#
_symmetry.space_group_name_H-M   'P 1'
#
loop_
_entity.id
_entity.type
_entity.pdbx_description
1 polymer ?
#
loop_
_entity_poly.entity_id
_entity_poly.type
_entity_poly.pdbx_seq_one_letter_code
_entity_poly.pdbx_strand_id
1 'polypeptide(L)'
;MQKIAQNLIKTIKIQFKQSHYLSSSNNDWTDNMSKKSFWQKFYSKHSTDTFEWLIQFDDSLSSLIENATDSVNKSLILDVGCGTSQFSHKLKSSMPSANFLICSDFSHQALELLRSKSNSQTIDFVQCDCKKLPYRHGLFDLIIDKGFTDSLLKETNTKKSIQQTIDSIDNHLDKLDNLGFLIQITDEDPELRISGILDHFAELVKPIMDNIANVDIDESGRFKYILIKVKSSENEKYVVRGYAWAEFHADILDEFEKANRDRRVAIECVGGGRILHEPEKKSILVYGYSLGFGLADHKISVELLKEKFADYNSITFSNDEWVLKTI
;
A
#
# COMPACT_ATOMS: atom_id res chain seq x y z
N MET A 1 9.03 -10.90 5.59
CA MET A 1 7.61 -10.75 5.96
C MET A 1 7.41 -9.86 7.19
N GLN A 2 7.75 -10.26 8.43
CA GLN A 2 7.61 -9.39 9.63
C GLN A 2 8.33 -8.03 9.51
N LYS A 3 9.56 -8.02 8.98
CA LYS A 3 10.38 -6.80 8.81
C LYS A 3 9.86 -5.84 7.73
N ILE A 4 9.07 -6.34 6.78
CA ILE A 4 8.51 -5.57 5.65
C ILE A 4 7.21 -4.89 6.07
N ALA A 5 6.34 -5.63 6.79
CA ALA A 5 5.17 -5.06 7.45
C ALA A 5 5.56 -3.94 8.44
N GLN A 6 6.71 -4.09 9.13
CA GLN A 6 7.29 -3.05 10.00
C GLN A 6 7.80 -1.81 9.26
N ASN A 7 8.17 -1.93 7.98
CA ASN A 7 8.66 -0.79 7.18
C ASN A 7 7.52 -0.03 6.49
N LEU A 8 6.43 -0.71 6.11
CA LEU A 8 5.22 -0.10 5.54
C LEU A 8 4.30 0.51 6.62
N ILE A 9 4.37 -0.03 7.84
CA ILE A 9 3.66 0.50 9.02
C ILE A 9 4.66 0.59 10.16
N LYS A 10 5.18 1.79 10.42
CA LYS A 10 5.89 2.08 11.67
C LYS A 10 4.84 2.32 12.77
N THR A 11 4.47 1.25 13.48
CA THR A 11 3.72 1.39 14.73
C THR A 11 4.68 1.88 15.80
N ILE A 12 4.53 3.14 16.19
CA ILE A 12 5.28 3.71 17.30
C ILE A 12 4.61 3.25 18.60
N LYS A 13 5.13 2.17 19.21
CA LYS A 13 4.71 1.76 20.56
C LYS A 13 5.42 2.65 21.56
N ILE A 14 4.67 3.56 22.17
CA ILE A 14 5.17 4.31 23.32
C ILE A 14 4.63 3.63 24.57
N GLN A 15 5.51 3.02 25.36
CA GLN A 15 5.14 2.47 26.67
C GLN A 15 4.95 3.63 27.64
N PHE A 16 3.72 3.83 28.13
CA PHE A 16 3.42 4.84 29.14
C PHE A 16 3.08 4.21 30.50
N LYS A 17 3.52 4.89 31.56
CA LYS A 17 2.95 4.73 32.90
C LYS A 17 1.50 5.22 32.83
N GLN A 18 0.56 4.35 33.19
CA GLN A 18 -0.89 4.57 33.23
C GLN A 18 -1.30 6.05 33.34
N SER A 19 -2.04 6.54 32.35
CA SER A 19 -2.83 7.75 32.55
C SER A 19 -3.97 7.44 33.53
N HIS A 20 -4.12 8.27 34.56
CA HIS A 20 -5.01 8.09 35.72
C HIS A 20 -6.52 7.96 35.41
N TYR A 21 -6.95 7.93 34.15
CA TYR A 21 -8.36 7.88 33.76
C TYR A 21 -8.84 6.49 33.35
N LEU A 22 -7.94 5.55 33.05
CA LEU A 22 -8.28 4.14 32.83
C LEU A 22 -8.36 3.32 34.14
N SER A 23 -8.01 3.91 35.29
CA SER A 23 -8.10 3.24 36.60
C SER A 23 -9.42 3.45 37.33
N SER A 24 -10.38 4.21 36.78
CA SER A 24 -11.73 4.25 37.35
C SER A 24 -12.58 3.15 36.72
N SER A 25 -12.89 2.14 37.52
CA SER A 25 -13.82 1.02 37.32
C SER A 25 -15.21 1.45 36.82
N ASN A 26 -15.30 1.85 35.55
CA ASN A 26 -16.53 2.29 34.91
C ASN A 26 -16.71 1.49 33.60
N ASN A 27 -16.99 0.18 33.75
CA ASN A 27 -17.16 -0.79 32.67
C ASN A 27 -18.18 -0.37 31.58
N ASP A 28 -19.03 0.62 31.85
CA ASP A 28 -20.05 1.10 30.92
C ASP A 28 -19.46 1.95 29.77
N TRP A 29 -18.28 2.55 29.98
CA TRP A 29 -17.58 3.33 28.96
C TRP A 29 -16.95 2.41 27.91
N THR A 30 -16.28 1.35 28.36
CA THR A 30 -15.49 0.47 27.51
C THR A 30 -16.34 -0.29 26.50
N ASP A 31 -17.56 -0.73 26.86
CA ASP A 31 -18.35 -1.63 26.00
C ASP A 31 -19.13 -0.92 24.88
N ASN A 32 -19.11 0.41 24.84
CA ASN A 32 -19.91 1.21 23.91
C ASN A 32 -19.11 2.17 23.02
N MET A 33 -17.77 2.24 23.16
CA MET A 33 -16.94 3.18 22.39
C MET A 33 -16.96 2.92 20.88
N SER A 34 -17.37 1.74 20.43
CA SER A 34 -17.53 1.46 19.01
C SER A 34 -18.81 2.08 18.41
N LYS A 35 -19.76 2.47 19.27
CA LYS A 35 -21.07 2.97 18.83
C LYS A 35 -21.05 4.48 18.63
N LYS A 36 -21.48 4.92 17.45
CA LYS A 36 -21.72 6.34 17.13
C LYS A 36 -22.52 7.09 18.21
N SER A 37 -23.55 6.44 18.77
CA SER A 37 -24.44 7.03 19.78
C SER A 37 -23.75 7.33 21.11
N PHE A 38 -22.70 6.58 21.46
CA PHE A 38 -21.90 6.84 22.65
C PHE A 38 -21.15 8.17 22.51
N TRP A 39 -20.41 8.32 21.42
CA TRP A 39 -19.63 9.52 21.13
C TRP A 39 -20.50 10.76 20.92
N GLN A 40 -21.68 10.62 20.30
CA GLN A 40 -22.65 11.73 20.22
C GLN A 40 -23.06 12.24 21.62
N LYS A 41 -23.34 11.31 22.56
CA LYS A 41 -23.63 11.68 23.96
C LYS A 41 -22.41 12.29 24.64
N PHE A 42 -21.22 11.76 24.39
CA PHE A 42 -19.97 12.27 24.94
C PHE A 42 -19.74 13.72 24.52
N TYR A 43 -19.71 14.00 23.22
CA TYR A 43 -19.48 15.36 22.70
C TYR A 43 -20.60 16.34 23.07
N SER A 44 -21.85 15.86 23.19
CA SER A 44 -22.94 16.71 23.69
C SER A 44 -22.75 17.15 25.15
N LYS A 45 -22.11 16.32 25.98
CA LYS A 45 -21.79 16.65 27.39
C LYS A 45 -20.51 17.47 27.53
N HIS A 46 -19.60 17.40 26.56
CA HIS A 46 -18.32 18.09 26.52
C HIS A 46 -18.26 19.08 25.35
N SER A 47 -19.27 19.93 25.23
CA SER A 47 -19.43 20.81 24.06
C SER A 47 -18.50 22.03 24.05
N THR A 48 -17.91 22.39 25.18
CA THR A 48 -17.01 23.56 25.32
C THR A 48 -15.54 23.18 25.50
N ASP A 49 -15.26 21.96 25.94
CA ASP A 49 -13.95 21.54 26.39
C ASP A 49 -13.32 20.57 25.38
N THR A 50 -12.04 20.78 25.09
CA THR A 50 -11.27 19.79 24.33
C THR A 50 -10.88 18.65 25.25
N PHE A 51 -11.03 17.42 24.77
CA PHE A 51 -10.63 16.22 25.49
C PHE A 51 -9.49 15.50 24.78
N GLU A 52 -8.52 15.02 25.56
CA GLU A 52 -7.33 14.36 25.05
C GLU A 52 -7.31 12.89 25.47
N TRP A 53 -7.49 12.00 24.49
CA TRP A 53 -7.37 10.56 24.70
C TRP A 53 -5.90 10.13 24.58
N LEU A 54 -5.51 9.14 25.40
CA LEU A 54 -4.19 8.52 25.48
C LEU A 54 -3.09 9.46 25.98
N ILE A 55 -2.57 10.33 25.11
CA ILE A 55 -1.42 11.19 25.36
C ILE A 55 -1.64 12.60 24.83
N GLN A 56 -1.11 13.59 25.55
CA GLN A 56 -0.96 14.96 25.09
C GLN A 56 0.26 15.12 24.17
N PHE A 57 0.12 15.89 23.11
CA PHE A 57 1.25 16.22 22.25
C PHE A 57 2.29 17.07 22.97
N ASP A 58 3.54 16.58 22.98
CA ASP A 58 4.74 17.20 23.53
C ASP A 58 5.96 17.04 22.58
N ASP A 59 7.11 17.61 22.96
CA ASP A 59 8.33 17.60 22.13
C ASP A 59 8.89 16.18 21.90
N SER A 60 8.66 15.27 22.85
CA SER A 60 9.08 13.86 22.75
C SER A 60 8.28 13.15 21.66
N LEU A 61 6.95 13.31 21.68
CA LEU A 61 6.07 12.77 20.66
C LEU A 61 6.33 13.42 19.29
N SER A 62 6.59 14.73 19.24
CA SER A 62 6.97 15.40 17.98
C SER A 62 8.22 14.78 17.38
N SER A 63 9.29 14.67 18.17
CA SER A 63 10.57 14.09 17.72
C SER A 63 10.40 12.65 17.23
N LEU A 64 9.53 11.89 17.89
CA LEU A 64 9.27 10.50 17.56
C LEU A 64 8.52 10.36 16.23
N ILE A 65 7.51 11.19 16.00
CA ILE A 65 6.77 11.23 14.73
C ILE A 65 7.70 11.71 13.61
N GLU A 66 8.48 12.77 13.83
CA GLU A 66 9.47 13.29 12.87
C GLU A 66 10.48 12.22 12.46
N ASN A 67 11.11 11.55 13.43
CA ASN A 67 12.08 10.48 13.17
C ASN A 67 11.46 9.27 12.48
N ALA A 68 10.21 8.93 12.81
CA ALA A 68 9.52 7.81 12.17
C ALA A 68 9.21 8.10 10.70
N THR A 69 9.02 9.37 10.34
CA THR A 69 8.56 9.80 9.02
C THR A 69 9.61 10.58 8.24
N ASP A 70 10.88 10.54 8.64
CA ASP A 70 12.00 11.27 8.04
C ASP A 70 12.10 11.12 6.51
N SER A 71 11.87 9.91 6.00
CA SER A 71 11.88 9.55 4.58
C SER A 71 10.61 9.94 3.80
N VAL A 72 9.59 10.48 4.47
CA VAL A 72 8.26 10.73 3.90
C VAL A 72 8.12 12.21 3.57
N ASN A 73 7.58 12.51 2.38
CA ASN A 73 7.07 13.84 2.05
C ASN A 73 5.85 14.10 2.95
N LYS A 74 5.83 15.10 3.84
CA LYS A 74 4.73 15.27 4.81
C LYS A 74 3.73 16.34 4.37
N SER A 75 3.53 16.50 3.06
CA SER A 75 2.81 17.66 2.52
C SER A 75 1.32 17.65 2.87
N LEU A 76 0.66 16.49 2.79
CA LEU A 76 -0.76 16.33 3.08
C LEU A 76 -0.99 15.24 4.13
N ILE A 77 -1.45 15.66 5.30
CA ILE A 77 -1.64 14.81 6.48
C ILE A 77 -3.14 14.63 6.78
N LEU A 78 -3.56 13.44 7.19
CA LEU A 78 -4.90 13.15 7.70
C LEU A 78 -4.83 12.71 9.17
N ASP A 79 -5.66 13.30 10.03
CA ASP A 79 -5.95 12.81 11.38
C ASP A 79 -7.34 12.16 11.38
N VAL A 80 -7.38 10.82 11.49
CA VAL A 80 -8.63 10.04 11.45
C VAL A 80 -9.22 9.87 12.85
N GLY A 81 -10.52 10.15 12.98
CA GLY A 81 -11.22 10.15 14.26
C GLY A 81 -10.64 11.18 15.23
N CYS A 82 -10.39 12.40 14.73
CA CYS A 82 -9.67 13.44 15.48
C CYS A 82 -10.40 13.88 16.77
N GLY A 83 -11.70 13.65 16.86
CA GLY A 83 -12.54 14.05 17.99
C GLY A 83 -12.40 15.54 18.31
N THR A 84 -12.13 15.84 19.58
CA THR A 84 -11.95 17.20 20.11
C THR A 84 -10.50 17.47 20.54
N SER A 85 -9.55 16.64 20.09
CA SER A 85 -8.15 16.71 20.49
C SER A 85 -7.45 17.93 19.89
N GLN A 86 -6.55 18.56 20.65
CA GLN A 86 -5.68 19.63 20.11
C GLN A 86 -4.40 19.06 19.48
N PHE A 87 -4.28 17.74 19.37
CA PHE A 87 -3.14 17.05 18.80
C PHE A 87 -2.77 17.59 17.41
N SER A 88 -3.75 17.69 16.51
CA SER A 88 -3.53 18.13 15.14
C SER A 88 -3.05 19.58 15.01
N HIS A 89 -3.51 20.48 15.88
CA HIS A 89 -2.99 21.85 15.95
C HIS A 89 -1.53 21.89 16.36
N LYS A 90 -1.16 21.11 17.37
CA LYS A 90 0.21 21.04 17.88
C LYS A 90 1.13 20.34 16.87
N LEU A 91 0.69 19.24 16.26
CA LEU A 91 1.40 18.56 15.18
C LEU A 91 1.67 19.49 14.00
N LYS A 92 0.66 20.25 13.55
CA LYS A 92 0.85 21.22 12.46
C LYS A 92 1.87 22.30 12.80
N SER A 93 1.91 22.72 14.07
CA SER A 93 2.83 23.75 14.56
C SER A 93 4.27 23.23 14.63
N SER A 94 4.47 21.95 14.98
CA SER A 94 5.78 21.32 14.99
C SER A 94 6.24 20.80 13.62
N MET A 95 5.30 20.65 12.67
CA MET A 95 5.58 20.28 11.28
C MET A 95 5.21 21.39 10.28
N PRO A 96 6.03 22.45 10.16
CA PRO A 96 5.83 23.51 9.18
C PRO A 96 5.84 23.01 7.73
N SER A 97 6.56 21.92 7.44
CA SER A 97 6.65 21.31 6.11
C SER A 97 5.34 20.67 5.63
N ALA A 98 4.38 20.44 6.53
CA ALA A 98 3.04 20.04 6.13
C ALA A 98 2.32 21.22 5.47
N ASN A 99 1.90 21.08 4.22
CA ASN A 99 1.15 22.11 3.52
C ASN A 99 -0.28 22.16 4.05
N PHE A 100 -0.90 20.98 4.23
CA PHE A 100 -2.26 20.84 4.71
C PHE A 100 -2.40 19.67 5.67
N LEU A 101 -3.22 19.86 6.70
CA LEU A 101 -3.64 18.82 7.62
C LEU A 101 -5.18 18.77 7.64
N ILE A 102 -5.74 17.58 7.45
CA ILE A 102 -7.19 17.36 7.46
C ILE A 102 -7.56 16.58 8.74
N CYS A 103 -8.43 17.17 9.55
CA CYS A 103 -9.01 16.53 10.73
C CYS A 103 -10.37 15.93 10.33
N SER A 104 -10.52 14.62 10.46
CA SER A 104 -11.76 13.91 10.09
C SER A 104 -12.42 13.26 11.29
N ASP A 105 -13.72 13.49 11.44
CA ASP A 105 -14.55 12.82 12.43
C ASP A 105 -16.00 12.73 11.92
N PHE A 106 -16.77 11.75 12.38
CA PHE A 106 -18.19 11.68 12.00
C PHE A 106 -19.02 12.75 12.73
N SER A 107 -18.50 13.27 13.85
CA SER A 107 -19.17 14.19 14.76
C SER A 107 -19.02 15.64 14.32
N HIS A 108 -20.09 16.20 13.77
CA HIS A 108 -20.17 17.63 13.45
C HIS A 108 -19.82 18.51 14.66
N GLN A 109 -20.35 18.17 15.85
CA GLN A 109 -20.15 18.94 17.08
C GLN A 109 -18.67 18.99 17.50
N ALA A 110 -17.95 17.87 17.38
CA ALA A 110 -16.54 17.81 17.73
C ALA A 110 -15.69 18.67 16.77
N LEU A 111 -15.99 18.59 15.47
CA LEU A 111 -15.31 19.36 14.44
C LEU A 111 -15.59 20.86 14.55
N GLU A 112 -16.83 21.28 14.83
CA GLU A 112 -17.15 22.70 15.07
C GLU A 112 -16.41 23.26 16.29
N LEU A 113 -16.30 22.48 17.36
CA LEU A 113 -15.54 22.88 18.54
C LEU A 113 -14.06 23.10 18.18
N LEU A 114 -13.43 22.16 17.47
CA LEU A 114 -12.04 22.33 17.04
C LEU A 114 -11.87 23.48 16.05
N ARG A 115 -12.80 23.66 15.12
CA ARG A 115 -12.78 24.78 14.17
C ARG A 115 -12.86 26.11 14.90
N SER A 116 -13.73 26.24 15.91
CA SER A 116 -13.86 27.46 16.73
C SER A 116 -12.59 27.80 17.51
N LYS A 117 -11.74 26.80 17.77
CA LYS A 117 -10.44 26.94 18.47
C LYS A 117 -9.25 27.00 17.51
N SER A 118 -9.49 26.93 16.20
CA SER A 118 -8.47 26.97 15.16
C SER A 118 -8.47 28.31 14.44
N ASN A 119 -7.30 28.95 14.36
CA ASN A 119 -7.07 30.09 13.45
C ASN A 119 -6.23 29.69 12.22
N SER A 120 -5.92 28.40 12.07
CA SER A 120 -5.06 27.92 10.98
C SER A 120 -5.82 27.84 9.67
N GLN A 121 -5.25 28.41 8.60
CA GLN A 121 -5.75 28.27 7.23
C GLN A 121 -5.27 26.98 6.55
N THR A 122 -4.34 26.26 7.18
CA THR A 122 -3.74 25.02 6.67
C THR A 122 -4.25 23.78 7.40
N ILE A 123 -5.23 23.95 8.29
CA ILE A 123 -5.95 22.85 8.93
C ILE A 123 -7.41 22.93 8.50
N ASP A 124 -7.91 21.85 7.91
CA ASP A 124 -9.32 21.73 7.54
C ASP A 124 -10.01 20.65 8.38
N PHE A 125 -11.32 20.79 8.56
CA PHE A 125 -12.15 19.92 9.39
C PHE A 125 -13.28 19.34 8.55
N VAL A 126 -13.22 18.03 8.29
CA VAL A 126 -14.13 17.35 7.35
C VAL A 126 -14.96 16.32 8.10
N GLN A 127 -16.28 16.46 8.01
CA GLN A 127 -17.19 15.50 8.62
C GLN A 127 -17.32 14.25 7.74
N CYS A 128 -16.88 13.09 8.24
CA CYS A 128 -17.05 11.82 7.52
C CYS A 128 -17.02 10.59 8.44
N ASP A 129 -17.55 9.46 7.97
CA ASP A 129 -17.34 8.16 8.61
C ASP A 129 -15.92 7.67 8.29
N CYS A 130 -15.02 7.70 9.27
CA CYS A 130 -13.62 7.31 9.07
C CYS A 130 -13.42 5.81 8.77
N LYS A 131 -14.47 4.97 8.91
CA LYS A 131 -14.46 3.59 8.41
C LYS A 131 -14.60 3.51 6.88
N LYS A 132 -15.03 4.60 6.25
CA LYS A 132 -15.19 4.74 4.79
C LYS A 132 -14.84 6.17 4.39
N LEU A 133 -13.55 6.43 4.27
CA LEU A 133 -13.03 7.75 3.94
C LEU A 133 -13.53 8.24 2.57
N PRO A 134 -13.98 9.51 2.45
CA PRO A 134 -14.57 10.04 1.21
C PRO A 134 -13.53 10.69 0.30
N TYR A 135 -12.26 10.30 0.40
CA TYR A 135 -11.15 10.95 -0.29
C TYR A 135 -10.74 10.18 -1.54
N ARG A 136 -9.83 10.76 -2.33
CA ARG A 136 -9.23 10.05 -3.46
C ARG A 136 -8.22 9.02 -2.92
N HIS A 137 -8.14 7.85 -3.56
CA HIS A 137 -7.11 6.86 -3.25
C HIS A 137 -5.71 7.44 -3.49
N GLY A 138 -4.76 7.11 -2.62
CA GLY A 138 -3.39 7.61 -2.70
C GLY A 138 -3.22 9.12 -2.44
N LEU A 139 -4.17 9.76 -1.74
CA LEU A 139 -4.15 11.21 -1.54
C LEU A 139 -3.18 11.65 -0.44
N PHE A 140 -3.04 10.89 0.65
CA PHE A 140 -2.34 11.34 1.85
C PHE A 140 -0.94 10.77 1.93
N ASP A 141 0.02 11.63 2.27
CA ASP A 141 1.38 11.17 2.54
C ASP A 141 1.53 10.58 3.96
N LEU A 142 0.72 11.07 4.90
CA LEU A 142 0.75 10.62 6.29
C LEU A 142 -0.67 10.56 6.86
N ILE A 143 -1.05 9.43 7.44
CA ILE A 143 -2.29 9.28 8.20
C ILE A 143 -1.92 9.03 9.67
N ILE A 144 -2.53 9.79 10.57
CA ILE A 144 -2.43 9.62 12.01
C ILE A 144 -3.74 9.04 12.52
N ASP A 145 -3.64 7.97 13.30
CA ASP A 145 -4.73 7.35 14.05
C ASP A 145 -4.36 7.38 15.53
N LYS A 146 -5.04 8.24 16.31
CA LYS A 146 -4.83 8.36 17.74
C LYS A 146 -6.06 7.88 18.50
N GLY A 147 -6.11 6.57 18.75
CA GLY A 147 -7.17 5.92 19.51
C GLY A 147 -8.50 5.76 18.76
N PHE A 148 -8.55 6.08 17.46
CA PHE A 148 -9.75 5.87 16.66
C PHE A 148 -9.99 4.37 16.45
N THR A 149 -8.97 3.63 16.00
CA THR A 149 -9.07 2.17 15.87
C THR A 149 -9.32 1.49 17.22
N ASP A 150 -8.76 2.03 18.32
CA ASP A 150 -9.00 1.54 19.69
C ASP A 150 -10.48 1.60 20.08
N SER A 151 -11.19 2.65 19.66
CA SER A 151 -12.63 2.75 19.88
C SER A 151 -13.43 1.65 19.17
N LEU A 152 -12.98 1.24 17.98
CA LEU A 152 -13.61 0.17 17.19
C LEU A 152 -13.31 -1.21 17.76
N LEU A 153 -12.16 -1.39 18.43
CA LEU A 153 -11.73 -2.64 19.06
C LEU A 153 -12.62 -3.07 20.24
N LYS A 154 -13.50 -2.20 20.72
CA LYS A 154 -14.44 -2.51 21.81
C LYS A 154 -15.73 -3.21 21.36
N GLU A 155 -15.87 -3.51 20.07
CA GLU A 155 -17.06 -4.14 19.48
C GLU A 155 -16.99 -5.69 19.53
N THR A 156 -18.10 -6.40 19.75
CA THR A 156 -18.10 -7.89 19.87
C THR A 156 -17.80 -8.65 18.58
N ASN A 157 -17.77 -7.97 17.41
CA ASN A 157 -17.46 -8.55 16.09
C ASN A 157 -16.30 -7.79 15.40
N THR A 158 -15.26 -7.51 16.19
CA THR A 158 -14.10 -6.64 15.91
C THR A 158 -13.44 -6.84 14.54
N LYS A 159 -13.15 -8.09 14.15
CA LYS A 159 -12.21 -8.35 13.04
C LYS A 159 -12.63 -7.74 11.70
N LYS A 160 -13.90 -7.85 11.30
CA LYS A 160 -14.37 -7.38 9.98
C LYS A 160 -14.48 -5.86 9.89
N SER A 161 -14.95 -5.21 10.96
CA SER A 161 -15.09 -3.76 11.04
C SER A 161 -13.72 -3.06 11.02
N ILE A 162 -12.76 -3.65 11.76
CA ILE A 162 -11.37 -3.20 11.77
C ILE A 162 -10.73 -3.40 10.40
N GLN A 163 -10.96 -4.56 9.78
CA GLN A 163 -10.43 -4.84 8.46
C GLN A 163 -10.86 -3.76 7.46
N GLN A 164 -12.17 -3.49 7.38
CA GLN A 164 -12.71 -2.45 6.50
C GLN A 164 -12.11 -1.07 6.76
N THR A 165 -11.84 -0.75 8.03
CA THR A 165 -11.23 0.52 8.41
C THR A 165 -9.76 0.60 7.97
N ILE A 166 -9.00 -0.46 8.18
CA ILE A 166 -7.60 -0.57 7.74
C ILE A 166 -7.53 -0.52 6.21
N ASP A 167 -8.39 -1.25 5.50
CA ASP A 167 -8.48 -1.23 4.03
C ASP A 167 -8.78 0.19 3.54
N SER A 168 -9.73 0.87 4.20
CA SER A 168 -10.07 2.25 3.88
C SER A 168 -8.85 3.16 4.09
N ILE A 169 -8.14 3.06 5.21
CA ILE A 169 -6.93 3.87 5.47
C ILE A 169 -5.84 3.56 4.44
N ASP A 170 -5.55 2.28 4.18
CA ASP A 170 -4.50 1.86 3.26
C ASP A 170 -4.76 2.38 1.84
N ASN A 171 -5.99 2.26 1.34
CA ASN A 171 -6.37 2.75 0.00
C ASN A 171 -6.09 4.25 -0.20
N HIS A 172 -6.04 5.03 0.87
CA HIS A 172 -5.88 6.48 0.82
C HIS A 172 -4.45 6.97 1.05
N LEU A 173 -3.54 6.11 1.52
CA LEU A 173 -2.10 6.41 1.60
C LEU A 173 -1.49 6.44 0.21
N ASP A 174 -0.63 7.42 -0.07
CA ASP A 174 0.16 7.48 -1.30
C ASP A 174 0.91 6.16 -1.51
N LYS A 175 0.86 5.64 -2.74
CA LYS A 175 1.46 4.35 -3.13
C LYS A 175 2.65 4.53 -4.07
N LEU A 176 3.03 5.77 -4.38
CA LEU A 176 4.16 6.11 -5.24
C LEU A 176 5.49 6.11 -4.46
N ASP A 177 6.58 6.57 -5.10
CA ASP A 177 7.99 6.35 -4.73
C ASP A 177 8.38 6.67 -3.27
N ASN A 178 7.58 7.45 -2.53
CA ASN A 178 7.84 7.82 -1.14
C ASN A 178 7.01 7.06 -0.09
N LEU A 179 6.08 6.18 -0.51
CA LEU A 179 5.17 5.37 0.33
C LEU A 179 4.51 6.17 1.45
N GLY A 180 3.21 6.45 1.36
CA GLY A 180 2.45 7.07 2.45
C GLY A 180 2.54 6.24 3.74
N PHE A 181 2.64 6.92 4.88
CA PHE A 181 2.81 6.29 6.20
C PHE A 181 1.55 6.35 7.06
N LEU A 182 1.30 5.28 7.83
CA LEU A 182 0.33 5.27 8.93
C LEU A 182 1.07 5.29 10.27
N ILE A 183 0.74 6.25 11.14
CA ILE A 183 1.14 6.23 12.56
C ILE A 183 -0.08 5.95 13.41
N GLN A 184 -0.01 4.89 14.20
CA GLN A 184 -1.02 4.58 15.20
C GLN A 184 -0.49 4.85 16.61
N ILE A 185 -1.22 5.66 17.37
CA ILE A 185 -1.01 5.94 18.79
C ILE A 185 -2.15 5.28 19.56
N THR A 186 -1.83 4.35 20.44
CA THR A 186 -2.77 3.33 20.94
C THR A 186 -2.28 2.74 22.27
N ASP A 187 -3.21 2.37 23.15
CA ASP A 187 -2.95 1.62 24.40
C ASP A 187 -3.31 0.12 24.26
N GLU A 188 -3.75 -0.31 23.07
CA GLU A 188 -4.16 -1.69 22.83
C GLU A 188 -2.97 -2.61 22.51
N ASP A 189 -3.05 -3.86 22.97
CA ASP A 189 -2.03 -4.88 22.75
C ASP A 189 -1.77 -5.05 21.24
N PRO A 190 -0.50 -4.97 20.79
CA PRO A 190 -0.13 -5.26 19.42
C PRO A 190 -0.79 -6.54 18.89
N GLU A 191 -0.84 -7.65 19.61
CA GLU A 191 -1.37 -8.94 19.08
C GLU A 191 -2.87 -8.88 18.70
N LEU A 192 -3.67 -8.10 19.43
CA LEU A 192 -5.10 -7.90 19.15
C LEU A 192 -5.34 -7.10 17.87
N ARG A 193 -4.38 -6.25 17.48
CA ARG A 193 -4.44 -5.40 16.28
C ARG A 193 -3.72 -6.04 15.09
N ILE A 194 -2.54 -6.58 15.36
CA ILE A 194 -1.58 -7.15 14.41
C ILE A 194 -2.16 -8.36 13.69
N SER A 195 -3.07 -9.16 14.27
CA SER A 195 -3.73 -10.22 13.49
C SER A 195 -4.48 -9.65 12.27
N GLY A 196 -5.40 -8.70 12.46
CA GLY A 196 -6.16 -8.14 11.34
C GLY A 196 -5.32 -7.26 10.41
N ILE A 197 -4.40 -6.47 10.96
CA ILE A 197 -3.45 -5.66 10.17
C ILE A 197 -2.53 -6.60 9.38
N LEU A 198 -1.80 -7.50 10.03
CA LEU A 198 -0.87 -8.39 9.34
C LEU A 198 -1.55 -9.37 8.39
N ASP A 199 -2.77 -9.84 8.64
CA ASP A 199 -3.47 -10.74 7.71
C ASP A 199 -3.78 -9.99 6.40
N HIS A 200 -4.25 -8.74 6.47
CA HIS A 200 -4.49 -7.89 5.30
C HIS A 200 -3.22 -7.41 4.62
N PHE A 201 -2.22 -7.01 5.41
CA PHE A 201 -0.93 -6.63 4.87
C PHE A 201 -0.18 -7.85 4.32
N ALA A 202 -0.37 -9.07 4.84
CA ALA A 202 0.11 -10.29 4.22
C ALA A 202 -0.59 -10.58 2.87
N GLU A 203 -1.85 -10.14 2.69
CA GLU A 203 -2.51 -10.15 1.38
C GLU A 203 -1.98 -9.05 0.44
N LEU A 204 -1.72 -7.84 0.93
CA LEU A 204 -1.09 -6.73 0.18
C LEU A 204 0.38 -6.99 -0.19
N VAL A 205 1.06 -7.84 0.60
CA VAL A 205 2.47 -8.24 0.49
C VAL A 205 2.59 -9.70 -0.01
N LYS A 206 1.47 -10.36 -0.40
CA LYS A 206 1.56 -11.55 -1.27
C LYS A 206 2.42 -11.14 -2.46
N PRO A 207 3.47 -11.90 -2.81
CA PRO A 207 4.55 -11.31 -3.57
C PRO A 207 4.00 -10.81 -4.89
N ILE A 208 4.06 -9.49 -5.07
CA ILE A 208 3.45 -8.75 -6.18
C ILE A 208 3.92 -9.35 -7.52
N MET A 209 5.10 -9.97 -7.50
CA MET A 209 5.74 -10.66 -8.60
C MET A 209 5.36 -12.14 -8.74
N ASP A 210 4.96 -12.86 -7.69
CA ASP A 210 4.67 -14.32 -7.76
C ASP A 210 3.45 -14.62 -8.62
N ASN A 211 2.48 -13.70 -8.67
CA ASN A 211 1.30 -13.81 -9.54
C ASN A 211 1.59 -13.39 -11.00
N ILE A 212 2.84 -13.08 -11.36
CA ILE A 212 3.24 -12.84 -12.75
C ILE A 212 3.94 -14.11 -13.23
N ALA A 213 3.32 -14.86 -14.14
CA ALA A 213 3.93 -16.07 -14.69
C ALA A 213 5.30 -15.75 -15.32
N ASN A 214 6.32 -16.56 -15.02
CA ASN A 214 7.67 -16.39 -15.57
C ASN A 214 7.68 -16.49 -17.10
N VAL A 215 6.82 -17.33 -17.67
CA VAL A 215 6.66 -17.48 -19.11
C VAL A 215 5.17 -17.53 -19.43
N ASP A 216 4.75 -16.72 -20.39
CA ASP A 216 3.43 -16.79 -21.00
C ASP A 216 3.58 -16.56 -22.51
N ILE A 217 3.39 -17.62 -23.30
CA ILE A 217 3.61 -17.63 -24.75
C ILE A 217 2.54 -18.47 -25.42
N ASP A 218 2.26 -18.20 -26.70
CA ASP A 218 1.33 -19.01 -27.48
C ASP A 218 1.76 -20.48 -27.59
N GLU A 219 0.77 -21.35 -27.67
CA GLU A 219 0.93 -22.82 -27.60
C GLU A 219 1.74 -23.39 -28.76
N SER A 220 1.80 -22.72 -29.92
CA SER A 220 2.60 -23.16 -31.06
C SER A 220 2.82 -22.04 -32.09
N GLY A 221 3.71 -22.29 -33.05
CA GLY A 221 3.91 -21.44 -34.22
C GLY A 221 5.09 -20.50 -34.08
N ARG A 222 5.11 -19.44 -34.91
CA ARG A 222 6.17 -18.44 -34.94
C ARG A 222 5.61 -17.08 -34.58
N PHE A 223 6.21 -16.45 -33.57
CA PHE A 223 5.72 -15.17 -33.06
C PHE A 223 6.84 -14.30 -32.49
N LYS A 224 6.55 -13.01 -32.32
CA LYS A 224 7.44 -12.07 -31.64
C LYS A 224 7.39 -12.32 -30.15
N TYR A 225 8.50 -12.07 -29.47
CA TYR A 225 8.56 -12.15 -28.02
C TYR A 225 9.40 -11.01 -27.45
N ILE A 226 9.11 -10.62 -26.21
CA ILE A 226 9.92 -9.68 -25.42
C ILE A 226 10.36 -10.32 -24.10
N LEU A 227 11.54 -9.89 -23.64
CA LEU A 227 12.06 -10.18 -22.31
C LEU A 227 11.83 -8.95 -21.44
N ILE A 228 11.12 -9.13 -20.33
CA ILE A 228 10.71 -8.03 -19.46
C ILE A 228 11.37 -8.24 -18.10
N LYS A 229 12.06 -7.22 -17.62
CA LYS A 229 12.51 -7.12 -16.23
C LYS A 229 11.39 -6.50 -15.40
N VAL A 230 10.88 -7.26 -14.45
CA VAL A 230 9.87 -6.81 -13.49
C VAL A 230 10.57 -6.57 -12.17
N LYS A 231 10.45 -5.36 -11.64
CA LYS A 231 11.13 -4.94 -10.41
C LYS A 231 10.14 -4.46 -9.37
N SER A 232 10.25 -4.98 -8.16
CA SER A 232 9.63 -4.43 -6.95
C SER A 232 10.68 -3.67 -6.13
N SER A 233 10.28 -3.12 -4.98
CA SER A 233 11.20 -2.46 -4.05
C SER A 233 12.30 -3.39 -3.51
N GLU A 234 12.08 -4.71 -3.48
CA GLU A 234 12.99 -5.67 -2.85
C GLU A 234 13.56 -6.72 -3.80
N ASN A 235 12.84 -7.06 -4.87
CA ASN A 235 13.21 -8.13 -5.78
C ASN A 235 13.06 -7.72 -7.24
N GLU A 236 13.83 -8.36 -8.11
CA GLU A 236 13.65 -8.29 -9.56
C GLU A 236 13.62 -9.71 -10.15
N LYS A 237 12.85 -9.87 -11.23
CA LYS A 237 12.84 -11.12 -12.00
C LYS A 237 12.61 -10.81 -13.47
N TYR A 238 12.97 -11.76 -14.31
CA TYR A 238 12.69 -11.69 -15.74
C TYR A 238 11.46 -12.53 -16.08
N VAL A 239 10.66 -12.04 -17.02
CA VAL A 239 9.53 -12.77 -17.57
C VAL A 239 9.53 -12.74 -19.10
N VAL A 240 9.07 -13.81 -19.71
CA VAL A 240 8.99 -13.99 -21.17
C VAL A 240 7.54 -13.85 -21.61
N ARG A 241 7.29 -13.00 -22.61
CA ARG A 241 5.97 -12.80 -23.23
C ARG A 241 6.09 -12.92 -24.74
N GLY A 242 5.23 -13.69 -25.40
CA GLY A 242 5.30 -13.88 -26.84
C GLY A 242 4.04 -14.46 -27.47
N TYR A 243 3.45 -13.74 -28.42
CA TYR A 243 2.14 -14.06 -28.96
C TYR A 243 2.05 -13.78 -30.47
N ALA A 244 1.30 -14.61 -31.18
CA ALA A 244 1.08 -14.52 -32.63
C ALA A 244 0.19 -13.33 -33.03
N TRP A 245 -0.66 -12.85 -32.11
CA TRP A 245 -1.51 -11.68 -32.36
C TRP A 245 -0.70 -10.38 -32.48
N ALA A 246 0.50 -10.33 -31.91
CA ALA A 246 1.28 -9.10 -31.82
C ALA A 246 2.02 -8.80 -33.14
N GLU A 247 1.60 -7.73 -33.81
CA GLU A 247 2.25 -7.26 -35.03
C GLU A 247 3.62 -6.64 -34.69
N PHE A 248 3.75 -6.00 -33.54
CA PHE A 248 4.98 -5.39 -33.05
C PHE A 248 5.32 -5.86 -31.63
N HIS A 249 6.60 -5.79 -31.26
CA HIS A 249 7.04 -6.08 -29.89
C HIS A 249 6.42 -5.12 -28.86
N ALA A 250 6.16 -3.87 -29.26
CA ALA A 250 5.54 -2.85 -28.42
C ALA A 250 4.10 -3.24 -28.03
N ASP A 251 3.35 -3.92 -28.90
CA ASP A 251 1.98 -4.36 -28.58
C ASP A 251 1.98 -5.32 -27.38
N ILE A 252 2.98 -6.21 -27.30
CA ILE A 252 3.15 -7.16 -26.19
C ILE A 252 3.45 -6.40 -24.89
N LEU A 253 4.29 -5.36 -24.96
CA LEU A 253 4.64 -4.54 -23.81
C LEU A 253 3.42 -3.76 -23.31
N ASP A 254 2.70 -3.09 -24.22
CA ASP A 254 1.50 -2.33 -23.89
C ASP A 254 0.44 -3.18 -23.20
N GLU A 255 0.21 -4.39 -23.69
CA GLU A 255 -0.76 -5.31 -23.09
C GLU A 255 -0.28 -5.83 -21.73
N PHE A 256 1.02 -6.12 -21.59
CA PHE A 256 1.61 -6.52 -20.33
C PHE A 256 1.54 -5.39 -19.28
N GLU A 257 1.85 -4.15 -19.66
CA GLU A 257 1.74 -2.98 -18.79
C GLU A 257 0.29 -2.71 -18.39
N LYS A 258 -0.67 -2.81 -19.32
CA LYS A 258 -2.10 -2.67 -18.99
C LYS A 258 -2.56 -3.71 -17.97
N ALA A 259 -2.22 -4.98 -18.17
CA ALA A 259 -2.60 -6.07 -17.27
C ALA A 259 -1.94 -5.99 -15.88
N ASN A 260 -0.85 -5.22 -15.76
CA ASN A 260 -0.10 -5.08 -14.52
C ASN A 260 -0.07 -3.62 -13.99
N ARG A 261 -0.91 -2.72 -14.53
CA ARG A 261 -0.94 -1.29 -14.17
C ARG A 261 -1.22 -1.06 -12.68
N ASP A 262 -2.11 -1.85 -12.12
CA ASP A 262 -2.50 -1.76 -10.71
C ASP A 262 -1.55 -2.55 -9.79
N ARG A 263 -0.51 -3.18 -10.36
CA ARG A 263 0.51 -3.90 -9.58
C ARG A 263 1.66 -2.93 -9.26
N ARG A 264 2.13 -2.99 -8.02
CA ARG A 264 3.26 -2.20 -7.50
C ARG A 264 4.61 -2.72 -8.02
N VAL A 265 4.82 -2.71 -9.34
CA VAL A 265 6.06 -3.13 -10.01
C VAL A 265 6.47 -2.14 -11.10
N ALA A 266 7.77 -1.88 -11.19
CA ALA A 266 8.37 -1.28 -12.36
C ALA A 266 8.53 -2.34 -13.46
N ILE A 267 8.22 -1.95 -14.69
CA ILE A 267 8.27 -2.81 -15.87
C ILE A 267 9.29 -2.20 -16.83
N GLU A 268 10.28 -2.99 -17.23
CA GLU A 268 11.32 -2.59 -18.17
C GLU A 268 11.45 -3.67 -19.25
N CYS A 269 11.17 -3.32 -20.51
CA CYS A 269 11.46 -4.21 -21.64
C CYS A 269 12.94 -4.17 -21.96
N VAL A 270 13.67 -5.25 -21.64
CA VAL A 270 15.13 -5.34 -21.79
C VAL A 270 15.57 -5.96 -23.13
N GLY A 271 14.64 -6.08 -24.08
CA GLY A 271 14.89 -6.54 -25.44
C GLY A 271 13.80 -7.47 -25.96
N GLY A 272 13.95 -7.92 -27.20
CA GLY A 272 13.07 -8.94 -27.76
C GLY A 272 13.70 -9.75 -28.87
N GLY A 273 12.88 -10.57 -29.50
CA GLY A 273 13.23 -11.42 -30.62
C GLY A 273 12.01 -12.14 -31.16
N ARG A 274 12.19 -13.37 -31.62
CA ARG A 274 11.14 -14.28 -32.07
C ARG A 274 11.29 -15.64 -31.40
N ILE A 275 10.16 -16.32 -31.27
CA ILE A 275 10.07 -17.70 -30.83
C ILE A 275 9.48 -18.52 -31.98
N LEU A 276 10.07 -19.69 -32.22
CA LEU A 276 9.47 -20.79 -32.96
C LEU A 276 9.16 -21.90 -31.96
N HIS A 277 7.87 -22.14 -31.72
CA HIS A 277 7.37 -23.13 -30.78
C HIS A 277 6.73 -24.29 -31.55
N GLU A 278 7.32 -25.48 -31.45
CA GLU A 278 6.89 -26.69 -32.16
C GLU A 278 6.60 -27.82 -31.16
N PRO A 279 5.38 -27.87 -30.57
CA PRO A 279 5.01 -28.88 -29.58
C PRO A 279 5.16 -30.32 -30.06
N GLU A 280 4.81 -30.58 -31.32
CA GLU A 280 4.93 -31.91 -31.96
C GLU A 280 6.37 -32.43 -31.96
N LYS A 281 7.34 -31.52 -32.08
CA LYS A 281 8.77 -31.83 -31.99
C LYS A 281 9.33 -31.69 -30.58
N LYS A 282 8.49 -31.25 -29.63
CA LYS A 282 8.88 -30.86 -28.28
C LYS A 282 10.08 -29.91 -28.31
N SER A 283 10.01 -28.89 -29.17
CA SER A 283 11.11 -27.95 -29.38
C SER A 283 10.69 -26.48 -29.39
N ILE A 284 11.57 -25.64 -28.84
CA ILE A 284 11.45 -24.18 -28.86
C ILE A 284 12.79 -23.58 -29.30
N LEU A 285 12.76 -22.69 -30.29
CA LEU A 285 13.92 -21.90 -30.74
C LEU A 285 13.66 -20.41 -30.51
N VAL A 286 14.56 -19.75 -29.76
CA VAL A 286 14.56 -18.30 -29.52
C VAL A 286 15.60 -17.64 -30.41
N TYR A 287 15.25 -16.59 -31.16
CA TYR A 287 16.17 -16.00 -32.14
C TYR A 287 15.80 -14.58 -32.57
N GLY A 288 16.77 -13.87 -33.15
CA GLY A 288 16.58 -12.53 -33.72
C GLY A 288 16.31 -11.44 -32.67
N TYR A 289 15.99 -10.23 -33.14
CA TYR A 289 15.91 -9.06 -32.26
C TYR A 289 14.60 -8.27 -32.42
N SER A 290 14.34 -7.37 -31.47
CA SER A 290 13.30 -6.35 -31.58
C SER A 290 13.87 -5.08 -32.22
N LEU A 291 13.16 -4.53 -33.22
CA LEU A 291 13.56 -3.24 -33.81
C LEU A 291 13.45 -2.09 -32.80
N GLY A 292 12.46 -2.13 -31.92
CA GLY A 292 12.21 -1.07 -30.93
C GLY A 292 13.00 -1.23 -29.62
N PHE A 293 13.28 -2.47 -29.21
CA PHE A 293 13.88 -2.76 -27.90
C PHE A 293 15.27 -3.40 -27.99
N GLY A 294 15.77 -3.69 -29.19
CA GLY A 294 17.04 -4.37 -29.39
C GLY A 294 16.99 -5.88 -29.14
N LEU A 295 18.18 -6.48 -29.08
CA LEU A 295 18.38 -7.90 -28.85
C LEU A 295 18.22 -8.23 -27.36
N ALA A 296 17.28 -9.11 -27.02
CA ALA A 296 17.18 -9.66 -25.67
C ALA A 296 18.35 -10.60 -25.34
N ASP A 297 18.67 -10.75 -24.04
CA ASP A 297 19.45 -11.89 -23.58
C ASP A 297 18.62 -13.19 -23.71
N HIS A 298 18.76 -13.85 -24.87
CA HIS A 298 18.03 -15.07 -25.17
C HIS A 298 18.39 -16.23 -24.23
N LYS A 299 19.55 -16.18 -23.57
CA LYS A 299 19.94 -17.21 -22.60
C LYS A 299 18.99 -17.20 -21.40
N ILE A 300 18.71 -16.03 -20.84
CA ILE A 300 17.71 -15.85 -19.76
C ILE A 300 16.35 -16.37 -20.22
N SER A 301 15.96 -16.04 -21.45
CA SER A 301 14.66 -16.46 -22.02
C SER A 301 14.58 -17.99 -22.12
N VAL A 302 15.64 -18.64 -22.61
CA VAL A 302 15.73 -20.11 -22.73
C VAL A 302 15.73 -20.81 -21.38
N GLU A 303 16.40 -20.26 -20.36
CA GLU A 303 16.37 -20.82 -19.00
C GLU A 303 14.95 -20.83 -18.43
N LEU A 304 14.22 -19.73 -18.52
CA LEU A 304 12.82 -19.64 -18.09
C LEU A 304 11.89 -20.56 -18.89
N LEU A 305 12.13 -20.70 -20.20
CA LEU A 305 11.37 -21.63 -21.06
C LEU A 305 11.63 -23.09 -20.66
N LYS A 306 12.87 -23.47 -20.33
CA LYS A 306 13.21 -24.82 -19.85
C LYS A 306 12.53 -25.16 -18.53
N GLU A 307 12.37 -24.18 -17.64
CA GLU A 307 11.62 -24.39 -16.40
C GLU A 307 10.14 -24.68 -16.67
N LYS A 308 9.50 -23.94 -17.58
CA LYS A 308 8.07 -24.13 -17.92
C LYS A 308 7.81 -25.39 -18.75
N PHE A 309 8.68 -25.68 -19.71
CA PHE A 309 8.54 -26.77 -20.67
C PHE A 309 9.59 -27.86 -20.39
N ALA A 310 9.62 -28.34 -19.14
CA ALA A 310 10.64 -29.29 -18.68
C ALA A 310 10.60 -30.65 -19.40
N ASP A 311 9.48 -30.99 -20.05
CA ASP A 311 9.31 -32.22 -20.83
C ASP A 311 9.72 -32.09 -22.30
N TYR A 312 10.21 -30.91 -22.72
CA TYR A 312 10.65 -30.66 -24.09
C TYR A 312 12.09 -31.14 -24.33
N ASN A 313 12.35 -31.66 -25.53
CA ASN A 313 13.63 -32.27 -25.88
C ASN A 313 14.69 -31.22 -26.28
N SER A 314 14.26 -30.09 -26.85
CA SER A 314 15.18 -29.07 -27.38
C SER A 314 14.66 -27.66 -27.15
N ILE A 315 15.28 -26.92 -26.25
CA ILE A 315 15.01 -25.49 -26.03
C ILE A 315 16.34 -24.76 -26.15
N THR A 316 16.49 -24.00 -27.23
CA THR A 316 17.77 -23.38 -27.63
C THR A 316 17.56 -21.95 -28.14
N PHE A 317 18.67 -21.22 -28.29
CA PHE A 317 18.65 -19.93 -28.94
C PHE A 317 19.73 -19.82 -30.02
N SER A 318 19.55 -18.92 -30.97
CA SER A 318 20.56 -18.53 -31.95
C SER A 318 20.58 -17.03 -32.15
N ASN A 319 21.77 -16.45 -32.03
CA ASN A 319 22.04 -15.04 -32.37
C ASN A 319 22.52 -14.90 -33.82
N ASP A 320 22.60 -16.00 -34.59
CA ASP A 320 23.18 -15.99 -35.93
C ASP A 320 22.17 -15.47 -36.96
N GLU A 321 22.55 -14.41 -37.67
CA GLU A 321 21.75 -13.80 -38.74
C GLU A 321 21.41 -14.78 -39.89
N TRP A 322 22.19 -15.84 -40.05
CA TRP A 322 21.96 -16.86 -41.09
C TRP A 322 20.77 -17.77 -40.79
N VAL A 323 20.51 -18.06 -39.51
CA VAL A 323 19.35 -18.88 -39.11
C VAL A 323 18.04 -18.14 -39.42
N LEU A 324 18.04 -16.81 -39.34
CA LEU A 324 16.89 -15.94 -39.65
C LEU A 324 16.43 -15.97 -41.12
N LYS A 325 17.28 -16.38 -42.07
CA LYS A 325 16.94 -16.43 -43.51
C LYS A 325 16.40 -17.78 -43.98
N THR A 326 16.62 -18.83 -43.20
CA THR A 326 16.38 -20.23 -43.61
C THR A 326 15.16 -20.85 -42.92
N ILE A 327 14.57 -20.15 -41.96
CA ILE A 327 13.35 -20.55 -41.25
C ILE A 327 12.23 -19.65 -41.72
#